data_AF-A0A661FWK7-F1
#
_entry.id   AF-A0A661FWK7-F1
#
_cell.length_a   1.000
_cell.length_b   1.000
_cell.length_c   1.000
_cell.angle_alpha   90.00
_cell.angle_beta   90.00
_cell.angle_gamma   90.00
#
_symmetry.space_group_name_H-M   'P 1'
#
loop_
_entity.id
_entity.type
_entity.pdbx_description
1 polymer ?
#
loop_
_entity_poly.entity_id
_entity_poly.type
_entity_poly.pdbx_seq_one_letter_code
_entity_poly.pdbx_strand_id
1 'polypeptide(L)' 'MTDKIDTESFKEFARLRELRVSHRDLDYLIDRLSHDPMVDQLRIRRLKKRRLILKDMIAALESEL' A
#
# COMPACT_ATOMS: atom_id res chain seq x y z
N MET A 1 20.58 1.44 -26.37
CA MET A 1 19.86 0.35 -25.67
C MET A 1 19.63 0.65 -24.19
N THR A 2 20.17 1.75 -23.64
CA THR A 2 20.16 2.11 -22.21
C THR A 2 18.93 2.92 -21.75
N ASP A 3 18.31 3.73 -22.62
CA ASP A 3 17.19 4.63 -22.22
C ASP A 3 15.91 3.93 -21.71
N LYS A 4 15.66 2.68 -22.15
CA LYS A 4 14.45 1.96 -21.74
C LYS A 4 14.51 1.45 -20.31
N ILE A 5 15.70 1.09 -19.83
CA ILE A 5 15.86 0.51 -18.49
C ILE A 5 15.63 1.59 -17.43
N ASP A 6 16.19 2.78 -17.62
CA ASP A 6 16.04 3.90 -16.69
C ASP A 6 14.58 4.39 -16.58
N THR A 7 13.84 4.37 -17.69
CA THR A 7 12.44 4.77 -17.71
C THR A 7 11.52 3.77 -16.99
N GLU A 8 11.76 2.47 -17.16
CA GLU A 8 10.97 1.43 -16.49
C GLU A 8 11.25 1.40 -14.98
N SER A 9 12.53 1.46 -14.57
CA SER A 9 12.89 1.55 -13.15
C SER A 9 12.28 2.78 -12.47
N PHE A 10 12.28 3.94 -13.14
CA PHE A 10 11.62 5.14 -12.59
C PHE A 10 10.10 4.96 -12.38
N LYS A 11 9.43 4.29 -13.31
CA LYS A 11 8.00 3.95 -13.18
C LYS A 11 7.75 3.01 -12.01
N GLU A 12 8.60 2.01 -11.82
CA GLU A 12 8.52 1.07 -10.70
C GLU A 12 8.72 1.79 -9.36
N PHE A 13 9.69 2.70 -9.26
CA PHE A 13 9.86 3.55 -8.07
C PHE A 13 8.65 4.46 -7.80
N ALA A 14 8.06 5.05 -8.83
CA ALA A 14 6.86 5.86 -8.69
C ALA A 14 5.68 5.02 -8.17
N ARG A 15 5.47 3.83 -8.74
CA ARG A 15 4.44 2.88 -8.29
C ARG A 15 4.67 2.42 -6.85
N LEU A 16 5.91 2.12 -6.49
CA LEU A 16 6.28 1.75 -5.12
C LEU A 16 5.92 2.87 -4.12
N ARG A 17 6.20 4.12 -4.49
CA ARG A 17 5.84 5.29 -3.67
C ARG A 17 4.33 5.40 -3.49
N GLU A 18 3.55 5.25 -4.56
CA GLU A 18 2.08 5.29 -4.50
C GLU A 18 1.50 4.19 -3.61
N LEU A 19 2.03 2.97 -3.71
CA LEU A 19 1.63 1.85 -2.86
C LEU A 19 1.94 2.13 -1.38
N ARG A 20 3.13 2.67 -1.07
CA ARG A 20 3.53 3.04 0.30
C ARG A 20 2.65 4.15 0.89
N VAL A 21 2.29 5.16 0.09
CA VAL A 21 1.36 6.22 0.52
C VAL A 21 -0.01 5.61 0.82
N SER A 22 -0.56 4.84 -0.11
CA SER A 22 -1.87 4.18 0.05
C SER A 22 -1.91 3.26 1.27
N HIS A 23 -0.82 2.52 1.53
CA HIS A 23 -0.70 1.68 2.73
C HIS A 23 -0.75 2.52 4.01
N ARG A 24 0.00 3.63 4.06
CA ARG A 24 0.02 4.52 5.23
C ARG A 24 -1.33 5.19 5.47
N ASP A 25 -2.04 5.58 4.42
CA ASP A 25 -3.37 6.16 4.52
C ASP A 25 -4.38 5.14 5.06
N LEU A 26 -4.29 3.88 4.61
CA LEU A 26 -5.11 2.81 5.17
C LEU A 26 -4.79 2.56 6.65
N ASP A 27 -3.52 2.62 7.05
CA ASP A 27 -3.13 2.52 8.46
C ASP A 27 -3.77 3.61 9.31
N TYR A 28 -3.65 4.87 8.88
CA TYR A 28 -4.25 6.01 9.56
C TYR A 28 -5.78 5.89 9.67
N LEU A 29 -6.44 5.46 8.59
CA LEU A 29 -7.88 5.24 8.59
C LEU A 29 -8.29 4.10 9.53
N ILE A 30 -7.56 2.99 9.55
CA ILE A 30 -7.82 1.86 10.46
C ILE A 30 -7.65 2.31 11.90
N ASP A 31 -6.58 3.05 12.21
CA ASP A 31 -6.32 3.54 13.56
C ASP A 31 -7.45 4.44 14.04
N ARG A 32 -7.81 5.45 13.24
CA ARG A 32 -8.91 6.37 13.57
C ARG A 32 -10.25 5.64 13.79
N LEU A 33 -10.57 4.67 12.94
CA LEU A 33 -11.82 3.89 13.05
C LEU A 33 -11.78 2.91 14.23
N SER A 34 -10.61 2.42 14.63
CA SER A 34 -10.48 1.46 15.74
C SER A 34 -10.74 2.11 17.10
N HIS A 35 -10.63 3.44 17.20
CA HIS A 35 -10.97 4.20 18.41
C HIS A 35 -12.47 4.49 18.56
N ASP A 36 -13.27 4.24 17.51
CA ASP A 36 -14.72 4.44 17.55
C ASP A 36 -15.42 3.12 17.95
N PRO A 37 -16.06 3.06 19.14
CA PRO A 37 -16.73 1.85 19.62
C PRO A 37 -18.01 1.51 18.82
N MET A 38 -18.55 2.44 18.04
CA MET A 38 -19.73 2.21 17.19
C MET A 38 -19.36 1.72 15.79
N VAL A 39 -18.07 1.62 15.47
CA VAL A 39 -17.64 1.27 14.12
C VAL A 39 -17.91 -0.21 13.80
N ASP A 40 -18.36 -0.46 12.58
CA ASP A 40 -18.53 -1.81 12.06
C ASP A 40 -17.18 -2.56 12.01
N GLN A 41 -17.03 -3.58 12.86
CA GLN A 41 -15.84 -4.42 12.92
C GLN A 41 -15.56 -5.12 11.58
N LEU A 42 -16.58 -5.45 10.78
CA LEU A 42 -16.40 -6.04 9.46
C LEU A 42 -15.74 -5.04 8.50
N ARG A 43 -16.07 -3.74 8.61
CA ARG A 43 -15.40 -2.67 7.88
C ARG A 43 -13.92 -2.59 8.26
N ILE A 44 -13.57 -2.62 9.55
CA ILE A 44 -12.16 -2.66 9.98
C ILE A 44 -11.44 -3.90 9.40
N ARG A 45 -12.05 -5.09 9.47
CA ARG A 45 -11.45 -6.33 8.94
C ARG A 45 -11.18 -6.22 7.43
N ARG A 46 -12.12 -5.66 6.66
CA ARG A 46 -11.92 -5.41 5.21
C ARG A 46 -10.77 -4.44 4.95
N LEU A 47 -10.65 -3.37 5.71
CA LEU A 47 -9.55 -2.41 5.58
C LEU A 47 -8.20 -3.05 5.91
N LYS A 48 -8.12 -3.83 7.01
CA LYS A 48 -6.91 -4.59 7.37
C LYS A 48 -6.49 -5.56 6.27
N LYS A 49 -7.46 -6.26 5.63
CA LYS A 49 -7.18 -7.14 4.49
C LYS A 49 -6.63 -6.35 3.29
N ARG A 50 -7.20 -5.20 2.96
CA ARG A 50 -6.68 -4.33 1.88
C ARG A 50 -5.27 -3.85 2.17
N ARG A 51 -5.00 -3.44 3.42
CA ARG A 51 -3.65 -3.05 3.86
C ARG A 51 -2.65 -4.18 3.70
N LEU A 52 -3.02 -5.42 4.06
CA LEU A 52 -2.16 -6.59 3.89
C LEU A 52 -1.81 -6.81 2.41
N ILE A 53 -2.79 -6.74 1.51
CA ILE A 53 -2.54 -6.87 0.07
C ILE A 53 -1.58 -5.79 -0.42
N LEU A 54 -1.74 -4.53 0.01
CA LEU A 54 -0.79 -3.48 -0.36
C LEU A 54 0.62 -3.75 0.17
N LYS A 55 0.75 -4.26 1.39
CA LYS A 55 2.05 -4.66 1.96
C LYS A 55 2.70 -5.76 1.11
N ASP A 56 1.93 -6.76 0.69
CA ASP A 56 2.43 -7.86 -0.14
C ASP A 56 2.85 -7.36 -1.53
N MET A 57 2.09 -6.43 -2.13
CA MET A 57 2.44 -5.78 -3.40
C MET A 57 3.71 -4.93 -3.30
N ILE A 58 3.88 -4.20 -2.18
CA ILE A 58 5.11 -3.45 -1.89
C ILE A 58 6.30 -4.40 -1.81
N ALA A 59 6.18 -5.48 -1.04
CA ALA A 59 7.27 -6.45 -0.88
C ALA A 59 7.64 -7.15 -2.18
N ALA A 60 6.65 -7.49 -3.02
CA ALA A 60 6.91 -8.07 -4.33
C ALA A 60 7.67 -7.10 -5.25
N LEU A 61 7.20 -5.84 -5.33
CA LEU A 61 7.85 -4.82 -6.17
C LEU A 61 9.24 -4.42 -5.66
N GLU A 62 9.45 -4.40 -4.34
CA GLU A 62 10.76 -4.17 -3.73
C GLU A 62 11.75 -5.31 -3.98
N SER A 63 11.26 -6.52 -4.25
CA SER A 63 12.10 -7.67 -4.59
C SER A 63 12.47 -7.74 -6.07
N GLU A 64 11.72 -7.04 -6.93
CA GLU A 64 11.94 -6.96 -8.38
C GLU A 64 12.86 -5.79 -8.78
N LEU A 65 12.98 -4.78 -7.90
CA LEU A 65 13.86 -3.61 -8.01
C LEU A 65 15.28 -3.89 -7.48
#